data_AF-A0A847VWB2-F1
#
_entry.id   AF-A0A847VWB2-F1
#
_cell.length_a   1.000
_cell.length_b   1.000
_cell.length_c   1.000
_cell.angle_alpha   90.00
_cell.angle_beta   90.00
_cell.angle_gamma   90.00
#
_symmetry.space_group_name_H-M   'P 1'
#
loop_
_entity.id
_entity.type
_entity.pdbx_description
1 polymer ?
#
loop_
_entity_poly.entity_id
_entity_poly.type
_entity_poly.pdbx_seq_one_letter_code
_entity_poly.pdbx_strand_id
1 'polypeptide(L)'
;MVNQLISLDMLENLTNKEKIFVENFINKIEEDKELTMKFCFYIADMIDDKEMVEEFKQLSKDIQKKACVEYLVIGLIAGNLKLNEISELYK
;
A
#
# COMPACT_ATOMS: atom_id res chain seq x y z
N MET A 1 -13.88 -5.46 5.85
CA MET A 1 -13.84 -4.97 4.45
C MET A 1 -12.55 -5.36 3.70
N VAL A 2 -11.64 -6.15 4.29
CA VAL A 2 -10.37 -6.60 3.68
C VAL A 2 -10.55 -7.29 2.31
N ASN A 3 -11.61 -8.11 2.14
CA ASN A 3 -11.86 -8.87 0.91
C ASN A 3 -12.20 -8.03 -0.34
N GLN A 4 -12.32 -6.70 -0.25
CA GLN A 4 -12.58 -5.84 -1.42
C GLN A 4 -11.34 -5.14 -1.97
N LEU A 5 -10.29 -4.97 -1.16
CA LEU A 5 -9.09 -4.20 -1.52
C LEU A 5 -7.91 -5.07 -1.94
N ILE A 6 -7.87 -6.34 -1.54
CA ILE A 6 -6.83 -7.28 -1.93
C ILE A 6 -7.41 -8.68 -2.12
N SER A 7 -6.89 -9.38 -3.12
CA SER A 7 -7.22 -10.78 -3.33
C SER A 7 -6.38 -11.67 -2.39
N LEU A 8 -7.00 -12.71 -1.83
CA LEU A 8 -6.39 -13.54 -0.78
C LEU A 8 -5.14 -14.30 -1.25
N ASP A 9 -5.09 -14.65 -2.53
CA ASP A 9 -3.93 -15.27 -3.20
C ASP A 9 -2.69 -14.37 -3.16
N MET A 10 -2.85 -13.04 -3.24
CA MET A 10 -1.72 -12.11 -3.11
C MET A 10 -1.08 -12.15 -1.72
N LEU A 11 -1.81 -12.56 -0.69
CA LEU A 11 -1.27 -12.67 0.66
C LEU A 11 -0.52 -13.98 0.89
N GLU A 12 -0.70 -15.02 0.08
CA GLU A 12 -0.16 -16.36 0.35
C GLU A 12 1.36 -16.36 0.53
N ASN A 13 2.06 -15.55 -0.26
CA ASN A 13 3.53 -15.43 -0.26
C ASN A 13 4.10 -14.57 0.88
N LEU A 14 3.23 -13.95 1.69
CA LEU A 14 3.64 -13.13 2.83
C LEU A 14 3.84 -13.98 4.09
N THR A 15 4.80 -13.58 4.92
CA THR A 15 4.93 -14.11 6.28
C THR A 15 3.72 -13.70 7.14
N ASN A 16 3.48 -14.42 8.24
CA ASN A 16 2.39 -14.06 9.17
C ASN A 16 2.50 -12.62 9.70
N LYS A 17 3.72 -12.11 9.89
CA LYS A 17 3.93 -10.72 10.33
C LYS A 17 3.52 -9.72 9.26
N GLU A 18 3.87 -9.98 8.01
CA GLU A 18 3.50 -9.13 6.88
C GLU A 18 2.00 -9.15 6.61
N LYS A 19 1.35 -10.33 6.73
CA LYS A 19 -0.12 -10.44 6.62
C LYS A 19 -0.82 -9.55 7.65
N ILE A 20 -0.46 -9.66 8.92
CA ILE A 20 -1.01 -8.84 10.00
C ILE A 20 -0.74 -7.34 9.73
N PHE A 21 0.44 -7.01 9.23
CA PHE A 21 0.76 -5.64 8.86
C PHE A 21 -0.13 -5.11 7.74
N VAL A 22 -0.30 -5.87 6.66
CA VAL A 22 -1.15 -5.49 5.51
C VAL A 22 -2.60 -5.32 5.94
N GLU A 23 -3.13 -6.23 6.76
CA GLU A 23 -4.49 -6.11 7.32
C GLU A 23 -4.65 -4.81 8.14
N ASN A 24 -3.67 -4.51 8.99
CA ASN A 24 -3.67 -3.27 9.77
C ASN A 24 -3.53 -2.02 8.88
N PHE A 25 -2.70 -2.09 7.84
CA PHE A 25 -2.56 -1.01 6.87
C PHE A 25 -3.87 -0.75 6.13
N ILE A 26 -4.55 -1.79 5.67
CA ILE A 26 -5.87 -1.70 5.01
C ILE A 26 -6.87 -0.96 5.91
N ASN A 27 -7.01 -1.39 7.16
CA ASN A 27 -7.94 -0.75 8.10
C ASN A 27 -7.62 0.74 8.29
N LYS A 28 -6.32 1.09 8.36
CA LYS A 28 -5.91 2.49 8.50
C LYS A 28 -6.17 3.34 7.26
N ILE A 29 -5.81 2.89 6.06
CA ILE A 29 -6.06 3.67 4.84
C ILE A 29 -7.55 3.81 4.52
N GLU A 30 -8.40 2.90 5.04
CA GLU A 30 -9.84 3.04 4.90
C GLU A 30 -10.36 4.33 5.57
N GLU A 31 -9.79 4.64 6.74
CA GLU A 31 -10.11 5.77 7.61
C GLU A 31 -9.25 7.02 7.34
N ASP A 32 -8.01 6.84 6.87
CA ASP A 32 -7.00 7.90 6.71
C ASP A 32 -6.59 8.11 5.24
N LYS A 33 -7.12 9.19 4.65
CA LYS A 33 -6.80 9.63 3.29
C LYS A 33 -5.37 10.18 3.16
N GLU A 34 -4.83 10.79 4.21
CA GLU A 34 -3.49 11.39 4.18
C GLU A 34 -2.44 10.28 4.12
N LEU A 35 -2.64 9.22 4.91
CA LEU A 35 -1.79 8.02 4.88
C LEU A 35 -1.78 7.37 3.49
N THR A 36 -2.94 7.28 2.84
CA THR A 36 -3.06 6.74 1.46
C THR A 36 -2.16 7.52 0.50
N MET A 37 -2.20 8.86 0.56
CA MET A 37 -1.37 9.72 -0.29
C MET A 37 0.12 9.63 0.06
N LYS A 38 0.48 9.64 1.36
CA LYS A 38 1.87 9.47 1.81
C LYS A 38 2.49 8.18 1.26
N PHE A 39 1.74 7.09 1.31
CA PHE A 39 2.19 5.81 0.77
C PHE A 39 2.44 5.89 -0.74
N CYS A 40 1.58 6.56 -1.50
CA CYS A 40 1.80 6.70 -2.94
C CYS A 40 2.98 7.57 -3.31
N PHE A 41 3.21 8.67 -2.59
CA PHE A 41 4.42 9.46 -2.79
C PHE A 41 5.67 8.63 -2.48
N TYR A 42 5.63 7.82 -1.43
CA TYR A 42 6.73 6.94 -1.08
C TYR A 42 7.02 5.89 -2.17
N ILE A 43 5.98 5.24 -2.72
CA ILE A 43 6.15 4.29 -3.83
C ILE A 43 6.68 4.99 -5.08
N ALA A 44 6.11 6.14 -5.45
CA ALA A 44 6.54 6.89 -6.61
C ALA A 44 8.01 7.34 -6.52
N ASP A 45 8.45 7.77 -5.33
CA ASP A 45 9.85 8.12 -5.08
C ASP A 45 10.78 6.90 -5.23
N MET A 46 10.36 5.73 -4.76
CA MET A 46 11.12 4.49 -4.91
C MET A 46 11.31 4.05 -6.38
N ILE A 47 10.37 4.39 -7.26
CA ILE A 47 10.43 4.03 -8.68
C ILE A 47 10.83 5.21 -9.58
N ASP A 48 11.19 6.36 -9.00
CA ASP A 48 11.49 7.63 -9.68
C ASP A 48 10.41 8.05 -10.71
N ASP A 49 9.14 7.75 -10.42
CA ASP A 49 8.02 7.98 -11.33
C ASP A 49 7.11 9.09 -10.81
N LYS A 50 7.38 10.31 -11.27
CA LYS A 50 6.58 11.50 -10.95
C LYS A 50 5.24 11.53 -11.68
N GLU A 51 5.11 10.85 -12.81
CA GLU A 51 3.87 10.81 -13.58
C GLU A 51 2.84 9.93 -12.86
N MET A 52 3.28 8.81 -12.27
CA MET A 52 2.47 7.95 -11.42
C MET A 52 1.75 8.73 -10.31
N VAL A 53 2.41 9.71 -9.69
CA VAL A 53 1.80 10.54 -8.64
C VAL A 53 0.62 11.35 -9.17
N GLU A 54 0.79 11.99 -10.32
CA GLU A 54 -0.23 12.84 -10.91
C GLU A 54 -1.39 12.01 -11.45
N GLU A 55 -1.12 10.84 -12.04
CA GLU A 55 -2.15 9.87 -12.40
C GLU A 55 -2.89 9.37 -11.17
N PHE A 56 -2.18 9.00 -10.11
CA PHE A 56 -2.75 8.51 -8.86
C PHE A 56 -3.70 9.53 -8.24
N LYS A 57 -3.32 10.82 -8.22
CA LYS A 57 -4.18 11.92 -7.72
C LYS A 57 -5.50 12.06 -8.48
N GLN A 58 -5.55 11.66 -9.75
CA GLN A 58 -6.76 11.73 -10.59
C GLN A 58 -7.68 10.51 -10.43
N LEU A 59 -7.19 9.42 -9.83
CA LEU A 59 -7.99 8.22 -9.59
C LEU A 59 -9.06 8.44 -8.52
N SER A 60 -10.10 7.61 -8.56
CA SER A 60 -11.11 7.59 -7.49
C SER A 60 -10.50 7.06 -6.19
N LYS A 61 -11.04 7.48 -5.04
CA LYS A 61 -10.56 7.07 -3.70
C LYS A 61 -10.44 5.55 -3.55
N ASP A 62 -11.39 4.80 -4.11
CA ASP A 62 -11.41 3.34 -3.97
C ASP A 62 -10.32 2.68 -4.82
N ILE A 63 -10.07 3.20 -6.03
CA ILE A 63 -8.98 2.74 -6.88
C ILE A 63 -7.63 3.09 -6.23
N GLN A 64 -7.50 4.29 -5.67
CA GLN A 64 -6.30 4.71 -4.95
C GLN A 64 -5.95 3.73 -3.82
N LYS A 65 -6.92 3.42 -2.95
CA LYS A 65 -6.72 2.47 -1.85
C LYS A 65 -6.32 1.09 -2.34
N LYS A 66 -6.99 0.59 -3.37
CA LYS A 66 -6.70 -0.72 -3.95
C LYS A 66 -5.26 -0.77 -4.46
N ALA A 67 -4.86 0.22 -5.25
CA ALA A 67 -3.50 0.34 -5.75
C ALA A 67 -2.47 0.44 -4.61
N CYS A 68 -2.70 1.23 -3.56
CA CYS A 68 -1.79 1.27 -2.40
C CYS A 68 -1.56 -0.13 -1.80
N VAL A 69 -2.63 -0.89 -1.60
CA VAL A 69 -2.55 -2.22 -0.99
C VAL A 69 -1.83 -3.20 -1.93
N GLU A 70 -2.11 -3.14 -3.22
CA GLU A 70 -1.44 -3.96 -4.23
C GLU A 70 0.07 -3.65 -4.28
N TYR A 71 0.47 -2.38 -4.34
CA TYR A 71 1.89 -2.00 -4.35
C TYR A 71 2.60 -2.37 -3.04
N LEU A 72 1.94 -2.24 -1.90
CA LEU A 72 2.47 -2.70 -0.62
C LEU A 72 2.80 -4.19 -0.68
N VAL A 73 1.84 -5.02 -1.11
CA VAL A 73 2.03 -6.47 -1.13
C VAL A 73 3.05 -6.90 -2.15
N ILE A 74 3.02 -6.35 -3.37
CA ILE A 74 4.01 -6.63 -4.40
C ILE A 74 5.41 -6.24 -3.91
N GLY A 75 5.56 -5.07 -3.29
CA GLY A 75 6.84 -4.61 -2.77
C GLY A 75 7.38 -5.47 -1.63
N LEU A 76 6.51 -5.96 -0.73
CA LEU A 76 6.89 -6.90 0.32
C LEU A 76 7.33 -8.25 -0.26
N ILE A 77 6.57 -8.81 -1.22
CA ILE A 77 6.92 -10.08 -1.88
C ILE A 77 8.25 -9.97 -2.64
N ALA A 78 8.47 -8.85 -3.34
CA ALA A 78 9.70 -8.60 -4.07
C ALA A 78 10.90 -8.33 -3.13
N GLY A 79 10.67 -8.08 -1.84
CA GLY A 79 11.69 -7.67 -0.88
C GLY A 79 12.19 -6.24 -1.08
N ASN A 80 11.51 -5.46 -1.92
CA ASN A 80 11.81 -4.05 -2.17
C ASN A 80 11.33 -3.16 -1.03
N LEU A 81 10.27 -3.56 -0.33
CA LEU A 81 9.73 -2.88 0.82
C LEU A 81 10.01 -3.66 2.09
N LYS A 82 10.39 -2.95 3.16
CA LYS A 82 10.49 -3.53 4.48
C LYS A 82 9.47 -2.93 5.44
N LEU A 83 8.96 -3.76 6.34
CA LEU A 83 7.96 -3.36 7.33
C LEU A 83 8.39 -2.14 8.17
N ASN A 84 9.68 -2.04 8.51
CA ASN A 84 10.21 -0.93 9.29
C ASN A 84 10.15 0.40 8.52
N GLU A 85 10.44 0.38 7.22
CA GLU A 85 10.40 1.59 6.37
C GLU A 85 8.98 2.11 6.22
N ILE A 86 8.04 1.22 5.90
CA ILE A 86 6.61 1.58 5.75
C ILE A 86 6.02 2.00 7.11
N SER A 87 6.50 1.43 8.21
CA SER A 87 6.01 1.79 9.54
C SER A 87 6.29 3.25 9.92
N GLU A 88 7.25 3.91 9.28
CA GLU A 88 7.54 5.33 9.53
C GLU A 88 6.49 6.26 8.91
N LEU A 89 5.76 5.80 7.89
CA LEU A 89 4.69 6.58 7.25
C LEU A 89 3.48 6.80 8.17
N TYR A 90 3.39 6.07 9.28
CA TYR A 90 2.34 6.25 10.30
C TYR A 90 2.69 7.29 11.38
N LYS A 91 3.90 7.85 11.39
CA LYS A 91 4.33 8.88 12.35
C LYS A 91 3.86 10.26 11.89
#